data_AF-A0A6P6J792-F1
#
_entry.id   AF-A0A6P6J792-F1
#
_cell.length_a   1.000
_cell.length_b   1.000
_cell.length_c   1.000
_cell.angle_alpha   90.00
_cell.angle_beta   90.00
_cell.angle_gamma   90.00
#
_symmetry.space_group_name_H-M   'P 1'
#
loop_
_entity.id
_entity.type
_entity.pdbx_description
1 polymer ?
#
loop_
_entity_poly.entity_id
_entity_poly.type
_entity_poly.pdbx_seq_one_letter_code
_entity_poly.pdbx_strand_id
1 'polypeptide(L)'
;MQAVFGRPLSTGPLQSTMAAPGGALNCEDFSMFQEVLKVMRTIDDRIVHGLNTTVPTASFSGKVDATQTCKELYESLMEAHLSRDKAIKSCITETSAVVGQLREERAKDSDNLSIIKQLRKEQTKHFPTVKTHAV
;
A
#
# COMPACT_ATOMS: atom_id res chain seq x y z
N MET A 1 -8.23 -57.82 -16.09
CA MET A 1 -9.22 -57.25 -17.04
C MET A 1 -10.47 -56.95 -16.23
N GLN A 2 -10.98 -55.73 -16.04
CA GLN A 2 -10.87 -54.41 -16.67
C GLN A 2 -10.96 -53.36 -15.52
N ALA A 3 -10.02 -52.43 -15.36
CA ALA A 3 -10.04 -51.05 -15.86
C ALA A 3 -11.34 -50.27 -15.54
N VAL A 4 -11.35 -49.52 -14.43
CA VAL A 4 -12.28 -48.40 -14.20
C VAL A 4 -11.45 -47.12 -14.12
N PHE A 5 -11.49 -46.36 -15.22
CA PHE A 5 -11.11 -44.94 -15.34
C PHE A 5 -11.87 -44.14 -14.26
N GLY A 6 -11.27 -43.23 -13.48
CA GLY A 6 -10.51 -42.07 -13.91
C GLY A 6 -11.44 -40.85 -14.03
N ARG A 7 -11.68 -40.12 -12.93
CA ARG A 7 -12.17 -38.73 -12.97
C ARG A 7 -11.06 -37.81 -12.46
N PRO A 8 -10.59 -36.83 -13.25
CA PRO A 8 -9.56 -35.90 -12.81
C PRO A 8 -10.17 -34.87 -11.85
N LEU A 9 -9.55 -34.71 -10.68
CA LEU A 9 -9.81 -33.57 -9.82
C LEU A 9 -9.15 -32.36 -10.48
N SER A 10 -9.98 -31.39 -10.86
CA SER A 10 -9.62 -30.14 -11.53
C SER A 10 -8.41 -29.48 -10.85
N THR A 11 -7.30 -29.41 -11.58
CA THR A 11 -6.18 -28.50 -11.32
C THR A 11 -6.59 -27.10 -11.77
N GLY A 12 -7.24 -26.35 -10.89
CA GLY A 12 -7.34 -24.90 -11.02
C GLY A 12 -6.10 -24.23 -10.42
N PRO A 13 -5.46 -23.26 -11.09
CA PRO A 13 -4.43 -22.44 -10.46
C PRO A 13 -5.06 -21.63 -9.33
N LEU A 14 -4.50 -21.72 -8.11
CA LEU A 14 -4.75 -20.74 -7.05
C LEU A 14 -4.23 -19.39 -7.55
N GLN A 15 -5.17 -18.58 -8.04
CA GLN A 15 -4.92 -17.26 -8.57
C GLN A 15 -4.64 -16.29 -7.40
N SER A 16 -3.42 -16.36 -6.85
CA SER A 16 -2.89 -15.36 -5.92
C SER A 16 -2.29 -14.19 -6.69
N THR A 17 -3.06 -13.56 -7.57
CA THR A 17 -2.68 -12.25 -8.10
C THR A 17 -3.08 -11.19 -7.08
N MET A 18 -2.23 -10.99 -6.07
CA MET A 18 -2.20 -9.72 -5.34
C MET A 18 -1.47 -8.71 -6.22
N ALA A 19 -2.11 -8.34 -7.33
CA ALA A 19 -1.62 -7.28 -8.19
C ALA A 19 -1.76 -5.97 -7.41
N ALA A 20 -0.62 -5.31 -7.16
CA ALA A 20 -0.60 -3.97 -6.62
C ALA A 20 -1.47 -3.06 -7.51
N PRO A 21 -2.34 -2.20 -6.95
CA PRO A 21 -3.11 -1.27 -7.75
C PRO A 21 -2.13 -0.32 -8.45
N GLY A 22 -1.89 -0.52 -9.75
CA GLY A 22 -1.03 0.32 -10.59
C GLY A 22 -1.66 1.66 -10.98
N GLY A 23 -2.57 2.19 -10.16
CA GLY A 23 -3.17 3.51 -10.36
C GLY A 23 -2.21 4.60 -9.90
N ALA A 24 -2.10 5.69 -10.67
CA ALA A 24 -1.40 6.89 -10.23
C ALA A 24 -1.98 7.34 -8.88
N LEU A 25 -1.13 7.35 -7.85
CA LEU A 25 -1.54 7.68 -6.49
C LEU A 25 -1.65 9.20 -6.37
N ASN A 26 -2.89 9.71 -6.31
CA ASN A 26 -3.15 11.12 -6.18
C ASN A 26 -3.07 11.53 -4.70
N CYS A 27 -2.12 12.41 -4.36
CA CYS A 27 -1.96 12.99 -3.02
C CYS A 27 -3.02 14.07 -2.70
N GLU A 28 -3.75 14.54 -3.73
CA GLU A 28 -4.78 15.57 -3.58
C GLU A 28 -5.94 15.09 -2.69
N ASP A 29 -6.42 13.87 -2.92
CA ASP A 29 -7.40 13.20 -2.06
C ASP A 29 -6.69 12.32 -1.03
N PHE A 30 -6.44 12.88 0.16
CA PHE A 30 -5.77 12.17 1.23
C PHE A 30 -6.56 10.94 1.71
N SER A 31 -7.89 10.94 1.61
CA SER A 31 -8.71 9.79 2.00
C SER A 31 -8.47 8.62 1.05
N MET A 32 -8.48 8.87 -0.25
CA MET A 32 -8.14 7.85 -1.24
C MET A 32 -6.70 7.37 -1.09
N PHE A 33 -5.76 8.30 -0.89
CA PHE A 33 -4.35 7.96 -0.67
C PHE A 33 -4.18 7.04 0.55
N GLN A 34 -4.89 7.32 1.65
CA GLN A 34 -4.87 6.49 2.85
C GLN A 34 -5.41 5.07 2.59
N GLU A 35 -6.50 4.93 1.84
CA GLU A 35 -7.06 3.61 1.50
C GLU A 35 -6.08 2.79 0.66
N VAL A 36 -5.42 3.41 -0.32
CA VAL A 36 -4.43 2.69 -1.12
C VAL A 36 -3.23 2.27 -0.27
N LEU A 37 -2.73 3.14 0.63
CA LEU A 37 -1.67 2.77 1.56
C LEU A 37 -2.05 1.61 2.49
N LYS A 38 -3.32 1.51 2.91
CA LYS A 38 -3.83 0.34 3.65
C LYS A 38 -3.76 -0.93 2.80
N VAL A 39 -4.21 -0.86 1.55
CA VAL A 39 -4.13 -2.01 0.62
C VAL A 39 -2.68 -2.43 0.40
N MET A 40 -1.76 -1.47 0.22
CA MET A 40 -0.32 -1.75 0.06
C MET A 40 0.32 -2.38 1.31
N ARG A 41 -0.26 -2.23 2.50
CA ARG A 41 0.20 -2.90 3.74
C ARG A 41 -0.31 -4.33 3.90
N THR A 42 -1.27 -4.77 3.10
CA THR A 42 -1.83 -6.13 3.23
C THR A 42 -0.77 -7.22 3.05
N ILE A 43 0.30 -6.95 2.29
CA ILE A 43 1.44 -7.87 2.18
C ILE A 43 2.17 -7.99 3.51
N ASP A 44 2.37 -6.88 4.23
CA ASP A 44 3.00 -6.85 5.57
C ASP A 44 2.14 -7.61 6.59
N ASP A 45 0.83 -7.32 6.60
CA ASP A 45 -0.14 -7.94 7.52
C ASP A 45 -0.20 -9.47 7.33
N ARG A 46 0.11 -9.94 6.13
CA ARG A 46 0.07 -11.36 5.77
C ARG A 46 1.43 -12.03 5.77
N ILE A 47 2.54 -11.37 6.15
CA ILE A 47 3.89 -11.97 6.14
C ILE A 47 3.92 -13.29 6.92
N VAL A 48 3.39 -13.31 8.14
CA VAL A 48 3.40 -14.52 8.99
C VAL A 48 2.61 -15.65 8.33
N HIS A 49 1.45 -15.33 7.75
CA HIS A 49 0.66 -16.31 7.01
C HIS A 49 1.37 -16.78 5.73
N GLY A 50 2.01 -15.87 5.01
CA GLY A 50 2.83 -16.15 3.83
C GLY A 50 3.97 -17.10 4.15
N LEU A 51 4.74 -16.83 5.20
CA LEU A 51 5.82 -17.70 5.69
C LEU A 51 5.31 -19.06 6.14
N ASN A 52 4.22 -19.09 6.92
CA ASN A 52 3.65 -20.35 7.43
C ASN A 52 3.02 -21.22 6.34
N THR A 53 2.62 -20.63 5.21
CA THR A 53 2.09 -21.37 4.05
C THR A 53 3.17 -21.72 3.03
N THR A 54 4.27 -20.97 2.96
CA THR A 54 5.42 -21.25 2.07
C THR A 54 6.39 -22.28 2.64
N VAL A 55 6.53 -22.39 3.96
CA VAL A 55 7.34 -23.45 4.59
C VAL A 55 6.47 -24.69 4.83
N PRO A 56 6.61 -25.76 4.03
CA PRO A 56 5.78 -26.95 4.20
C PRO A 56 6.13 -27.63 5.52
N THR A 57 5.12 -28.13 6.23
CA THR A 57 5.33 -29.12 7.30
C THR A 57 6.13 -30.31 6.75
N ALA A 58 7.00 -30.91 7.59
CA ALA A 58 8.01 -31.91 7.21
C ALA A 58 7.52 -33.03 6.26
N SER A 59 6.24 -33.39 6.31
CA SER A 59 5.57 -34.38 5.46
C SER A 59 5.37 -33.98 3.99
N PHE A 60 5.54 -32.70 3.62
CA PHE A 60 5.35 -32.18 2.25
C PHE A 60 6.63 -31.56 1.64
N SER A 61 7.76 -31.73 2.32
CA SER A 61 9.08 -31.17 1.94
C SER A 61 9.60 -31.63 0.57
N GLY A 62 9.09 -32.73 0.01
CA GLY A 62 9.48 -33.23 -1.30
C GLY A 62 8.80 -32.57 -2.51
N LYS A 63 7.84 -31.65 -2.30
CA LYS A 63 7.02 -31.06 -3.39
C LYS A 63 7.16 -29.54 -3.56
N VAL A 64 7.84 -28.86 -2.64
CA VAL A 64 7.99 -27.39 -2.65
C VAL A 64 9.43 -27.04 -2.38
N ASP A 65 10.05 -26.28 -3.28
CA ASP A 65 11.34 -25.66 -3.05
C ASP A 65 11.15 -24.45 -2.12
N ALA A 66 11.39 -24.68 -0.84
CA ALA A 66 11.30 -23.65 0.20
C ALA A 66 12.25 -22.46 -0.07
N THR A 67 13.38 -22.68 -0.73
CA THR A 67 14.34 -21.61 -1.03
C THR A 67 13.77 -20.68 -2.09
N GLN A 68 13.25 -21.26 -3.17
CA GLN A 68 12.67 -20.49 -4.29
C GLN A 68 11.43 -19.72 -3.84
N THR A 69 10.52 -20.34 -3.08
CA THR A 69 9.31 -19.67 -2.57
C THR A 69 9.60 -18.60 -1.53
N CYS A 70 10.56 -18.81 -0.62
CA CYS A 70 11.01 -17.76 0.29
C CYS A 70 11.61 -16.56 -0.47
N LYS A 71 12.37 -16.82 -1.54
CA LYS A 71 12.96 -15.79 -2.38
C LYS A 71 11.88 -14.96 -3.09
N GLU A 72 10.87 -15.61 -3.67
CA GLU A 72 9.74 -14.92 -4.32
C GLU A 72 8.95 -14.05 -3.32
N LEU A 73 8.71 -14.56 -2.11
CA LEU A 73 8.06 -13.80 -1.05
C LEU A 73 8.89 -12.57 -0.66
N TYR A 74 10.22 -12.73 -0.53
CA TYR A 74 11.13 -11.64 -0.23
C TYR A 74 11.15 -10.56 -1.32
N GLU A 75 11.24 -10.97 -2.59
CA GLU A 75 11.23 -10.04 -3.73
C GLU A 75 9.91 -9.27 -3.81
N SER A 76 8.77 -9.95 -3.62
CA SER A 76 7.45 -9.31 -3.58
C SER A 76 7.31 -8.31 -2.43
N LEU A 77 7.81 -8.68 -1.23
CA LEU A 77 7.82 -7.80 -0.07
C LEU A 77 8.67 -6.55 -0.33
N MET A 78 9.87 -6.74 -0.88
CA MET A 78 10.79 -5.64 -1.21
C MET A 78 10.17 -4.68 -2.23
N GLU A 79 9.59 -5.21 -3.31
CA GLU A 79 8.92 -4.39 -4.32
C GLU A 79 7.76 -3.58 -3.73
N ALA A 80 6.93 -4.20 -2.90
CA ALA A 80 5.83 -3.51 -2.24
C ALA A 80 6.31 -2.41 -1.29
N HIS A 81 7.40 -2.64 -0.53
CA HIS A 81 8.02 -1.62 0.30
C HIS A 81 8.54 -0.44 -0.51
N LEU A 82 9.28 -0.70 -1.61
CA LEU A 82 9.82 0.34 -2.47
C LEU A 82 8.71 1.17 -3.13
N SER A 83 7.66 0.50 -3.60
CA SER A 83 6.48 1.14 -4.17
C SER A 83 5.80 2.05 -3.14
N ARG A 84 5.60 1.56 -1.90
CA ARG A 84 4.97 2.32 -0.82
C ARG A 84 5.82 3.52 -0.40
N ASP A 85 7.12 3.35 -0.26
CA ASP A 85 8.05 4.43 0.10
C ASP A 85 8.08 5.52 -0.97
N LYS A 86 8.13 5.13 -2.25
CA LYS A 86 8.05 6.05 -3.38
C LYS A 86 6.75 6.87 -3.34
N ALA A 87 5.62 6.21 -3.15
CA ALA A 87 4.31 6.86 -3.06
C ALA A 87 4.26 7.92 -1.95
N ILE A 88 4.72 7.57 -0.76
CA ILE A 88 4.77 8.47 0.40
C ILE A 88 5.68 9.67 0.12
N LYS A 89 6.89 9.42 -0.38
CA LYS A 89 7.86 10.49 -0.70
C LYS A 89 7.33 11.43 -1.78
N SER A 90 6.68 10.91 -2.81
CA SER A 90 6.04 11.73 -3.84
C SER A 90 4.97 12.65 -3.26
N CYS A 91 4.07 12.12 -2.42
CA CYS A 91 3.02 12.91 -1.79
C CYS A 91 3.57 13.99 -0.82
N ILE A 92 4.63 13.67 -0.05
CA ILE A 92 5.33 14.65 0.79
C ILE A 92 5.95 15.76 -0.06
N THR A 93 6.61 15.40 -1.17
CA THR A 93 7.26 16.36 -2.07
C THR A 93 6.23 17.31 -2.67
N GLU A 94 5.12 16.78 -3.16
CA GLU A 94 4.02 17.57 -3.72
C GLU A 94 3.41 18.52 -2.69
N THR A 95 3.04 18.00 -1.52
CA THR A 95 2.42 18.81 -0.45
C THR A 95 3.38 19.89 0.06
N SER A 96 4.67 19.56 0.24
CA SER A 96 5.67 20.51 0.72
C SER A 96 5.92 21.64 -0.29
N ALA A 97 5.89 21.35 -1.60
CA ALA A 97 5.98 22.36 -2.64
C ALA A 97 4.79 23.32 -2.59
N VAL A 98 3.56 22.81 -2.46
CA VAL A 98 2.34 23.63 -2.36
C VAL A 98 2.38 24.51 -1.10
N VAL A 99 2.73 23.93 0.06
CA VAL A 99 2.86 24.69 1.31
C VAL A 99 3.96 25.75 1.20
N GLY A 100 5.07 25.45 0.51
CA GLY A 100 6.15 26.40 0.24
C GLY A 100 5.66 27.61 -0.56
N GLN A 101 4.97 27.37 -1.68
CA GLN A 101 4.39 28.42 -2.53
C GLN A 101 3.40 29.29 -1.76
N LEU A 102 2.47 28.69 -1.01
CA LEU A 102 1.49 29.43 -0.20
C LEU A 102 2.15 30.27 0.91
N ARG A 103 3.29 29.83 1.46
CA ARG A 103 4.07 30.63 2.42
C ARG A 103 4.73 31.84 1.77
N GLU A 104 5.27 31.67 0.57
CA GLU A 104 5.85 32.78 -0.19
C GLU A 104 4.80 33.80 -0.63
N GLU A 105 3.63 33.35 -1.07
CA GLU A 105 2.51 34.23 -1.42
C GLU A 105 2.01 35.01 -0.19
N ARG A 106 1.88 34.34 0.95
CA ARG A 106 1.55 35.01 2.22
C ARG A 106 2.58 36.05 2.64
N ALA A 107 3.86 35.83 2.31
CA ALA A 107 4.91 36.81 2.61
C ALA A 107 4.79 38.08 1.73
N LYS A 108 4.20 37.97 0.54
CA LYS A 108 3.93 39.09 -0.37
C LYS A 108 2.66 39.85 0.01
N ASP A 109 1.65 39.14 0.49
CA ASP A 109 0.34 39.70 0.91
C ASP A 109 -0.15 39.01 2.19
N SER A 110 0.18 39.61 3.34
CA SER A 110 -0.03 38.99 4.66
C SER A 110 -1.49 38.87 5.06
N ASP A 111 -2.35 39.73 4.52
CA ASP A 111 -3.75 39.89 4.94
C ASP A 111 -4.71 39.18 3.97
N ASN A 112 -4.18 38.52 2.94
CA ASN A 112 -4.96 37.76 1.99
C ASN A 112 -5.64 36.56 2.67
N LEU A 113 -6.92 36.73 3.01
CA LEU A 113 -7.73 35.71 3.66
C LEU A 113 -7.85 34.42 2.84
N SER A 114 -7.73 34.48 1.51
CA SER A 114 -7.74 33.30 0.64
C SER A 114 -6.50 32.44 0.87
N ILE A 115 -5.31 33.05 0.82
CA ILE A 115 -4.03 32.37 1.03
C ILE A 115 -3.95 31.79 2.45
N ILE A 116 -4.41 32.53 3.46
CA ILE A 116 -4.43 32.04 4.85
C ILE A 116 -5.31 30.79 4.98
N LYS A 117 -6.49 30.78 4.34
CA LYS A 117 -7.40 29.62 4.36
C LYS A 117 -6.80 28.42 3.65
N GLN A 118 -6.24 28.62 2.46
CA GLN A 118 -5.60 27.56 1.68
C GLN A 118 -4.40 26.97 2.43
N LEU A 119 -3.54 27.82 3.00
CA LEU A 119 -2.39 27.38 3.78
C LEU A 119 -2.79 26.54 4.99
N ARG A 120 -3.85 26.94 5.73
CA ARG A 120 -4.40 26.15 6.84
C ARG A 120 -4.97 24.82 6.37
N LYS A 121 -5.67 24.79 5.23
CA LYS A 121 -6.21 23.57 4.64
C LYS A 121 -5.09 22.57 4.34
N GLU A 122 -4.06 23.00 3.61
CA GLU A 122 -2.95 22.10 3.24
C GLU A 122 -2.13 21.65 4.47
N GLN A 123 -1.93 22.54 5.46
CA GLN A 123 -1.23 22.18 6.71
C GLN A 123 -2.00 21.18 7.57
N THR A 124 -3.33 21.21 7.55
CA THR A 124 -4.18 20.33 8.37
C THR A 124 -4.70 19.11 7.63
N LYS A 125 -4.54 19.05 6.30
CA LYS A 125 -5.00 17.97 5.42
C LYS A 125 -4.65 16.56 5.89
N HIS A 126 -3.46 16.40 6.47
CA HIS A 126 -2.91 15.13 6.94
C HIS A 126 -3.17 14.86 8.42
N PHE A 127 -3.65 15.86 9.15
CA PHE A 127 -4.05 15.70 10.54
C PHE A 127 -5.51 15.26 10.55
N PRO A 128 -5.85 14.11 11.17
CA PRO A 128 -7.25 13.80 11.41
C PRO A 128 -7.82 14.97 12.20
N THR A 129 -8.90 15.57 11.69
CA THR A 129 -9.62 16.61 12.43
C THR A 129 -9.97 15.99 13.77
N VAL A 130 -9.27 16.42 14.83
CA VAL A 130 -9.71 16.18 16.19
C VAL A 130 -11.01 16.96 16.26
N LYS A 131 -12.13 16.29 15.99
CA LYS A 131 -13.44 16.78 16.38
C LYS A 131 -13.33 16.87 17.89
N THR A 132 -13.03 18.07 18.38
CA THR A 132 -13.28 18.45 19.76
C THR A 132 -14.79 18.31 19.93
N HIS A 133 -15.23 17.12 20.33
CA HIS A 133 -16.49 16.97 21.00
C HIS A 133 -16.34 17.78 22.28
N ALA A 134 -16.88 18.99 22.27
CA ALA A 134 -17.16 19.72 23.49
C ALA A 134 -18.07 18.82 24.34
N VAL A 135 -17.51 18.30 25.43
CA VAL A 135 -18.25 17.67 26.53
C VAL A 135 -18.57 18.77 27.53
#